data_AF-B1IMR2-F1
#
_entry.id   AF-B1IMR2-F1
#
_cell.length_a   1.000
_cell.length_b   1.000
_cell.length_c   1.000
_cell.angle_alpha   90.00
_cell.angle_beta   90.00
_cell.angle_gamma   90.00
#
_symmetry.space_group_name_H-M   'P 1'
#
loop_
_entity.id
_entity.type
_entity.pdbx_description
1 polymer ?
#
loop_
_entity_poly.entity_id
_entity_poly.type
_entity_poly.pdbx_seq_one_letter_code
_entity_poly.pdbx_strand_id
1 'polypeptide(L)'
;MYEKMDDIKKLIATSMAEEFNEFTKDILPKEAQVYMENELPKIMQETMKFRSSLTEETDRGCALISASFLDKQLEELIKSYLVNDTNIVNNIFSSNGALGTFSSRIDMAYLLGLIGKKARRDLHIIRKIRNEFGHNPEPISFDTQSIQNRCVELYYYNLTNYDNDSISSRKRFIKSVCGILGRMKGKMIDINHIDLESDANFSKEKQKFNSELGLLIVTNSLKKVLDTIND
;
A
#
# COMPACT_ATOMS: atom_id res chain seq x y z
N MET A 1 -37.47 5.60 -6.39
CA MET A 1 -36.89 6.39 -5.28
C MET A 1 -35.43 6.01 -5.02
N TYR A 2 -35.07 4.73 -5.07
CA TYR A 2 -33.69 4.24 -4.97
C TYR A 2 -32.77 4.67 -6.13
N GLU A 3 -33.25 4.61 -7.39
CA GLU A 3 -32.46 5.07 -8.57
C GLU A 3 -32.02 6.54 -8.46
N LYS A 4 -32.94 7.43 -8.05
CA LYS A 4 -32.64 8.87 -7.87
C LYS A 4 -31.59 9.14 -6.79
N MET A 5 -31.46 8.26 -5.79
CA MET A 5 -30.49 8.42 -4.70
C MET A 5 -29.08 8.05 -5.17
N ASP A 6 -28.95 7.05 -6.05
CA ASP A 6 -27.67 6.66 -6.64
C ASP A 6 -27.20 7.67 -7.70
N ASP A 7 -28.12 8.32 -8.41
CA ASP A 7 -27.80 9.43 -9.30
C ASP A 7 -27.28 10.66 -8.53
N ILE A 8 -27.87 10.97 -7.37
CA ILE A 8 -27.39 12.07 -6.50
C ILE A 8 -26.01 11.75 -5.91
N LYS A 9 -25.77 10.51 -5.48
CA LYS A 9 -24.44 10.09 -5.00
C LYS A 9 -23.39 10.15 -6.11
N LYS A 10 -23.74 9.75 -7.34
CA LYS A 10 -22.87 9.90 -8.51
C LYS A 10 -22.58 11.38 -8.78
N LEU A 11 -23.59 12.24 -8.73
CA LEU A 11 -23.43 13.67 -8.98
C LEU A 11 -22.51 14.34 -7.94
N ILE A 12 -22.65 14.00 -6.65
CA ILE A 12 -21.78 14.51 -5.58
C ILE A 12 -20.34 13.97 -5.71
N ALA A 13 -20.19 12.69 -6.07
CA ALA A 13 -18.87 12.10 -6.32
C ALA A 13 -18.18 12.77 -7.52
N THR A 14 -18.93 13.08 -8.58
CA THR A 14 -18.43 13.81 -9.75
C THR A 14 -18.05 15.24 -9.40
N SER A 15 -18.90 15.98 -8.66
CA SER A 15 -18.59 17.38 -8.31
C SER A 15 -17.39 17.50 -7.36
N MET A 16 -17.26 16.60 -6.39
CA MET A 16 -16.08 16.55 -5.51
C MET A 16 -14.80 16.19 -6.29
N ALA A 17 -14.90 15.31 -7.29
CA ALA A 17 -13.76 14.97 -8.16
C ALA A 17 -13.38 16.13 -9.08
N GLU A 18 -14.35 16.91 -9.58
CA GLU A 18 -14.12 18.11 -10.39
C GLU A 18 -13.46 19.22 -9.57
N GLU A 19 -13.98 19.54 -8.37
CA GLU A 19 -13.39 20.53 -7.47
C GLU A 19 -11.97 20.15 -7.02
N PHE A 20 -11.74 18.85 -6.74
CA PHE A 20 -10.41 18.35 -6.39
C PHE A 20 -9.44 18.43 -7.57
N ASN A 21 -9.89 18.08 -8.79
CA ASN A 21 -9.07 18.20 -9.99
C ASN A 21 -8.70 19.67 -10.29
N GLU A 22 -9.64 20.60 -10.15
CA GLU A 22 -9.39 22.03 -10.36
C GLU A 22 -8.37 22.58 -9.34
N PHE A 23 -8.47 22.18 -8.07
CA PHE A 23 -7.49 22.54 -7.04
C PHE A 23 -6.07 22.00 -7.31
N THR A 24 -5.96 20.79 -7.86
CA THR A 24 -4.65 20.16 -8.12
C THR A 24 -3.90 20.72 -9.33
N LYS A 25 -4.60 21.36 -10.28
CA LYS A 25 -4.01 21.96 -11.49
C LYS A 25 -3.03 23.10 -11.21
N ASP A 26 -3.18 23.79 -10.08
CA ASP A 26 -2.34 24.93 -9.72
C ASP A 26 -1.14 24.55 -8.84
N ILE A 27 -1.11 23.33 -8.31
CA ILE A 27 -0.16 22.93 -7.24
C ILE A 27 0.76 21.79 -7.69
N LEU A 28 0.30 20.90 -8.56
CA LEU A 28 1.03 19.70 -8.96
C LEU A 28 1.78 19.88 -10.29
N PRO A 29 2.95 19.26 -10.49
CA PRO A 29 3.61 19.21 -11.79
C PRO A 29 2.73 18.47 -12.81
N LYS A 30 2.87 18.81 -14.11
CA LYS A 30 2.00 18.30 -15.19
C LYS A 30 1.94 16.78 -15.24
N GLU A 31 3.04 16.10 -14.93
CA GLU A 31 3.09 14.64 -14.88
C GLU A 31 2.19 14.07 -13.76
N ALA A 32 2.16 14.73 -12.60
CA ALA A 32 1.28 14.37 -11.50
C ALA A 32 -0.19 14.72 -11.78
N GLN A 33 -0.46 15.80 -12.54
CA GLN A 33 -1.82 16.16 -12.98
C GLN A 33 -2.39 15.09 -13.92
N VAL A 34 -1.63 14.65 -14.93
CA VAL A 34 -2.05 13.60 -15.87
C VAL A 34 -2.28 12.26 -15.15
N TYR A 35 -1.46 11.94 -14.14
CA TYR A 35 -1.67 10.78 -13.28
C TYR A 35 -2.96 10.91 -12.46
N MET A 36 -3.19 12.07 -11.82
CA MET A 36 -4.41 12.31 -11.05
C MET A 36 -5.67 12.27 -11.92
N GLU A 37 -5.67 12.86 -13.10
CA GLU A 37 -6.82 12.85 -14.01
C GLU A 37 -7.21 11.43 -14.49
N ASN A 38 -6.24 10.52 -14.63
CA ASN A 38 -6.49 9.17 -15.18
C ASN A 38 -6.61 8.06 -14.12
N GLU A 39 -5.80 8.11 -13.06
CA GLU A 39 -5.69 7.04 -12.07
C GLU A 39 -6.55 7.29 -10.84
N LEU A 40 -6.70 8.54 -10.39
CA LEU A 40 -7.54 8.87 -9.23
C LEU A 40 -9.01 8.46 -9.43
N PRO A 41 -9.65 8.71 -10.60
CA PRO A 41 -11.02 8.24 -10.85
C PRO A 41 -11.13 6.72 -10.79
N LYS A 42 -10.13 5.97 -11.27
CA LYS A 42 -10.14 4.50 -11.21
C LYS A 42 -10.05 4.01 -9.77
N ILE A 43 -9.14 4.57 -8.97
CA ILE A 43 -8.96 4.24 -7.55
C ILE A 43 -10.24 4.56 -6.77
N MET A 44 -10.83 5.73 -7.02
CA MET A 44 -12.09 6.14 -6.42
C MET A 44 -13.24 5.22 -6.82
N GLN A 45 -13.37 4.90 -8.10
CA GLN A 45 -14.41 3.98 -8.59
C GLN A 45 -14.26 2.58 -7.99
N GLU A 46 -13.06 2.02 -7.93
CA GLU A 46 -12.80 0.72 -7.28
C GLU A 46 -13.21 0.76 -5.81
N THR A 47 -12.78 1.80 -5.09
CA THR A 47 -13.08 1.98 -3.66
C THR A 47 -14.57 2.15 -3.40
N MET A 48 -15.28 2.91 -4.25
CA MET A 48 -16.72 3.11 -4.14
C MET A 48 -17.49 1.84 -4.47
N LYS A 49 -17.12 1.12 -5.55
CA LYS A 49 -17.73 -0.16 -5.90
C LYS A 49 -17.59 -1.18 -4.78
N PHE A 50 -16.38 -1.30 -4.21
CA PHE A 50 -16.12 -2.16 -3.07
C PHE A 50 -16.96 -1.76 -1.85
N ARG A 51 -17.01 -0.47 -1.50
CA ARG A 51 -17.86 0.00 -0.40
C ARG A 51 -19.35 -0.32 -0.62
N SER A 52 -19.84 -0.14 -1.84
CA SER A 52 -21.23 -0.44 -2.19
C SER A 52 -21.53 -1.92 -2.05
N SER A 53 -20.63 -2.81 -2.53
CA SER A 53 -20.83 -4.25 -2.41
C SER A 53 -20.92 -4.72 -0.95
N LEU A 54 -20.15 -4.12 -0.04
CA LEU A 54 -20.24 -4.42 1.40
C LEU A 54 -21.61 -4.10 2.02
N THR A 55 -22.38 -3.19 1.42
CA THR A 55 -23.68 -2.79 1.97
C THR A 55 -24.72 -3.89 1.78
N GLU A 56 -24.68 -4.59 0.65
CA GLU A 56 -25.59 -5.67 0.25
C GLU A 56 -25.28 -7.01 0.92
N GLU A 57 -24.08 -7.14 1.49
CA GLU A 57 -23.61 -8.37 2.12
C GLU A 57 -24.26 -8.67 3.48
N THR A 58 -24.34 -9.96 3.83
CA THR A 58 -24.60 -10.37 5.21
C THR A 58 -23.50 -9.87 6.15
N ASP A 59 -23.72 -9.82 7.46
CA ASP A 59 -22.67 -9.39 8.40
C ASP A 59 -21.40 -10.26 8.31
N ARG A 60 -21.59 -11.58 8.19
CA ARG A 60 -20.51 -12.55 7.97
C ARG A 60 -19.81 -12.29 6.62
N GLY A 61 -20.58 -12.09 5.55
CA GLY A 61 -20.05 -11.78 4.21
C GLY A 61 -19.23 -10.48 4.22
N CYS A 62 -19.78 -9.43 4.82
CA CYS A 62 -19.14 -8.12 4.97
C CYS A 62 -17.78 -8.23 5.66
N ALA A 63 -17.68 -8.97 6.78
CA ALA A 63 -16.42 -9.15 7.49
C ALA A 63 -15.39 -9.97 6.69
N LEU A 64 -15.82 -11.07 6.06
CA LEU A 64 -14.94 -11.95 5.30
C LEU A 64 -14.40 -11.27 4.03
N ILE A 65 -15.28 -10.64 3.26
CA ILE A 65 -14.94 -9.92 2.04
C ILE A 65 -14.05 -8.71 2.37
N SER A 66 -14.37 -7.97 3.43
CA SER A 66 -13.54 -6.82 3.83
C SER A 66 -12.11 -7.21 4.17
N ALA A 67 -11.93 -8.25 4.97
CA ALA A 67 -10.60 -8.72 5.34
C ALA A 67 -9.84 -9.30 4.15
N SER A 68 -10.49 -10.08 3.29
CA SER A 68 -9.89 -10.64 2.07
C SER A 68 -9.40 -9.53 1.13
N PHE A 69 -10.21 -8.49 0.95
CA PHE A 69 -9.84 -7.35 0.13
C PHE A 69 -8.67 -6.57 0.73
N LEU A 70 -8.71 -6.24 2.02
CA LEU A 70 -7.60 -5.56 2.70
C LEU A 70 -6.29 -6.37 2.67
N ASP A 71 -6.38 -7.68 2.80
CA ASP A 71 -5.22 -8.58 2.70
C ASP A 71 -4.56 -8.51 1.32
N LYS A 72 -5.37 -8.57 0.24
CA LYS A 72 -4.89 -8.38 -1.13
C LYS A 72 -4.27 -6.99 -1.34
N GLN A 73 -4.87 -5.95 -0.79
CA GLN A 73 -4.35 -4.58 -0.91
C GLN A 73 -3.02 -4.39 -0.16
N LEU A 74 -2.81 -5.08 0.98
CA LEU A 74 -1.50 -5.11 1.64
C LEU A 74 -0.45 -5.85 0.82
N GLU A 75 -0.82 -6.98 0.20
CA GLU A 75 0.07 -7.69 -0.70
C GLU A 75 0.53 -6.79 -1.86
N GLU A 76 -0.40 -6.12 -2.53
CA GLU A 76 -0.09 -5.15 -3.59
C GLU A 76 0.79 -3.99 -3.10
N LEU A 77 0.51 -3.45 -1.90
CA LEU A 77 1.27 -2.35 -1.30
C LEU A 77 2.72 -2.73 -0.99
N ILE A 78 2.93 -3.95 -0.47
CA ILE A 78 4.28 -4.42 -0.16
C ILE A 78 5.00 -4.74 -1.48
N LYS A 79 4.33 -5.39 -2.44
CA LYS A 79 4.92 -5.70 -3.76
C LYS A 79 5.38 -4.45 -4.50
N SER A 80 4.66 -3.34 -4.39
CA SER A 80 5.07 -2.08 -5.03
C SER A 80 6.33 -1.45 -4.40
N TYR A 81 6.72 -1.88 -3.20
CA TYR A 81 7.87 -1.34 -2.47
C TYR A 81 9.13 -2.21 -2.58
N LEU A 82 8.96 -3.54 -2.65
CA LEU A 82 10.08 -4.49 -2.75
C LEU A 82 10.81 -4.42 -4.08
N VAL A 83 12.01 -4.99 -4.16
CA VAL A 83 12.76 -5.15 -5.41
C VAL A 83 11.97 -5.98 -6.44
N ASN A 84 12.19 -5.68 -7.73
CA ASN A 84 11.53 -6.32 -8.87
C ASN A 84 12.16 -7.69 -9.18
N ASP A 85 12.01 -8.64 -8.26
CA ASP A 85 12.29 -10.06 -8.51
C ASP A 85 11.00 -10.87 -8.38
N THR A 86 10.30 -11.03 -9.50
CA THR A 86 9.00 -11.70 -9.56
C THR A 86 9.03 -13.12 -8.98
N ASN A 87 10.15 -13.84 -9.11
CA ASN A 87 10.25 -15.22 -8.62
C ASN A 87 10.32 -15.25 -7.10
N ILE A 88 11.23 -14.47 -6.51
CA ILE A 88 11.39 -14.38 -5.06
C ILE A 88 10.12 -13.79 -4.43
N VAL A 89 9.60 -12.71 -5.03
CA VAL A 89 8.36 -12.05 -4.57
C VAL A 89 7.21 -13.05 -4.56
N ASN A 90 6.95 -13.79 -5.65
CA ASN A 90 5.85 -14.76 -5.66
C ASN A 90 6.04 -15.88 -4.62
N ASN A 91 7.28 -16.33 -4.41
CA ASN A 91 7.57 -17.36 -3.41
C ASN A 91 7.27 -16.89 -1.97
N ILE A 92 7.69 -15.67 -1.60
CA ILE A 92 7.46 -15.16 -0.23
C ILE A 92 5.98 -14.90 0.08
N PHE A 93 5.16 -14.58 -0.93
CA PHE A 93 3.71 -14.36 -0.77
C PHE A 93 2.88 -15.63 -0.93
N SER A 94 3.49 -16.76 -1.29
CA SER A 94 2.82 -18.06 -1.34
C SER A 94 2.25 -18.45 0.03
N SER A 95 1.29 -19.39 0.06
CA SER A 95 0.65 -19.83 1.31
C SER A 95 1.63 -20.33 2.37
N ASN A 96 2.76 -20.90 1.96
CA ASN A 96 3.83 -21.38 2.83
C ASN A 96 5.00 -20.38 2.97
N GLY A 97 4.91 -19.23 2.31
CA GLY A 97 5.94 -18.19 2.34
C GLY A 97 5.88 -17.31 3.59
N ALA A 98 6.93 -16.53 3.82
CA ALA A 98 7.05 -15.64 4.98
C ALA A 98 5.92 -14.60 5.06
N LEU A 99 5.40 -14.16 3.91
CA LEU A 99 4.28 -13.24 3.75
C LEU A 99 3.01 -13.97 3.25
N GLY A 100 2.85 -15.26 3.58
CA GLY A 100 1.69 -16.06 3.18
C GLY A 100 0.42 -15.83 4.00
N THR A 101 0.50 -15.08 5.11
CA THR A 101 -0.65 -14.85 6.00
C THR A 101 -1.01 -13.37 6.06
N PHE A 102 -2.31 -13.08 6.25
CA PHE A 102 -2.79 -11.72 6.48
C PHE A 102 -2.06 -11.05 7.66
N SER A 103 -1.82 -11.77 8.76
CA SER A 103 -1.06 -11.25 9.90
C SER A 103 0.37 -10.85 9.55
N SER A 104 1.11 -11.70 8.83
CA SER A 104 2.51 -11.41 8.51
C SER A 104 2.63 -10.24 7.53
N ARG A 105 1.67 -10.08 6.61
CA ARG A 105 1.60 -8.90 5.72
C ARG A 105 1.29 -7.61 6.49
N ILE A 106 0.37 -7.64 7.46
CA ILE A 106 0.06 -6.49 8.32
C ILE A 106 1.34 -6.03 9.05
N ASP A 107 2.05 -6.96 9.67
CA ASP A 107 3.26 -6.64 10.44
C ASP A 107 4.40 -6.17 9.52
N MET A 108 4.60 -6.82 8.37
CA MET A 108 5.62 -6.42 7.40
C MET A 108 5.37 -5.01 6.84
N ALA A 109 4.14 -4.70 6.40
CA ALA A 109 3.80 -3.37 5.90
C ALA A 109 4.07 -2.27 6.94
N TYR A 110 3.86 -2.56 8.22
CA TYR A 110 4.19 -1.65 9.31
C TYR A 110 5.70 -1.49 9.51
N LEU A 111 6.46 -2.59 9.50
CA LEU A 111 7.91 -2.56 9.67
C LEU A 111 8.61 -1.81 8.53
N LEU A 112 8.08 -1.91 7.31
CA LEU A 112 8.53 -1.15 6.14
C LEU A 112 8.09 0.32 6.14
N GLY A 113 7.31 0.76 7.15
CA GLY A 113 6.80 2.13 7.23
C GLY A 113 5.72 2.46 6.20
N LEU A 114 5.13 1.46 5.54
CA LEU A 114 4.06 1.64 4.56
C LEU A 114 2.73 1.97 5.23
N ILE A 115 2.52 1.49 6.46
CA ILE A 115 1.35 1.83 7.27
C ILE A 115 1.74 2.31 8.67
N GLY A 116 0.93 3.18 9.25
CA GLY A 116 1.14 3.69 10.61
C GLY A 116 0.65 2.74 11.71
N LYS A 117 1.08 2.99 12.95
CA LYS A 117 0.71 2.22 14.16
C LYS A 117 -0.80 2.00 14.31
N LYS A 118 -1.60 3.04 14.04
CA LYS A 118 -3.06 3.00 14.13
C LYS A 118 -3.67 2.07 13.06
N ALA A 119 -3.17 2.14 11.83
CA ALA A 119 -3.65 1.29 10.73
C ALA A 119 -3.31 -0.19 11.00
N ARG A 120 -2.08 -0.47 11.48
CA ARG A 120 -1.68 -1.80 11.93
C ARG A 120 -2.62 -2.35 13.01
N ARG A 121 -2.90 -1.55 14.04
CA ARG A 121 -3.83 -1.94 15.13
C ARG A 121 -5.20 -2.31 14.56
N ASP A 122 -5.79 -1.43 13.77
CA ASP A 122 -7.14 -1.65 13.22
C ASP A 122 -7.19 -2.87 12.29
N LEU A 123 -6.16 -3.09 11.46
CA LEU A 123 -6.05 -4.27 10.61
C LEU A 123 -6.05 -5.57 11.42
N HIS A 124 -5.34 -5.62 12.55
CA HIS A 124 -5.41 -6.77 13.44
C HIS A 124 -6.77 -6.92 14.14
N ILE A 125 -7.44 -5.82 14.48
CA ILE A 125 -8.82 -5.87 15.01
C ILE A 125 -9.76 -6.46 13.94
N ILE A 126 -9.67 -5.98 12.70
CA ILE A 126 -10.45 -6.48 11.55
C ILE A 126 -10.17 -7.97 11.32
N ARG A 127 -8.89 -8.39 11.38
CA ARG A 127 -8.51 -9.82 11.29
C ARG A 127 -9.17 -10.64 12.40
N LYS A 128 -9.22 -10.14 13.64
CA LYS A 128 -9.88 -10.82 14.76
C LYS A 128 -11.39 -10.92 14.54
N ILE A 129 -12.05 -9.85 14.11
CA ILE A 129 -13.48 -9.84 13.75
C ILE A 129 -13.75 -10.87 12.65
N ARG A 130 -12.97 -10.87 11.56
CA ARG A 130 -13.09 -11.85 10.48
C ARG A 130 -12.93 -13.29 10.98
N ASN A 131 -11.93 -13.55 11.82
CA ASN A 131 -11.70 -14.89 12.34
C ASN A 131 -12.86 -15.37 13.22
N GLU A 132 -13.48 -14.47 13.98
CA GLU A 132 -14.67 -14.77 14.76
C GLU A 132 -15.84 -15.15 13.85
N PHE A 133 -16.11 -14.36 12.80
CA PHE A 133 -17.12 -14.69 11.79
C PHE A 133 -16.87 -15.98 11.01
N GLY A 134 -15.60 -16.29 10.71
CA GLY A 134 -15.19 -17.42 9.87
C GLY A 134 -15.01 -18.75 10.60
N HIS A 135 -14.78 -18.72 11.91
CA HIS A 135 -14.55 -19.93 12.71
C HIS A 135 -15.66 -20.20 13.74
N ASN A 136 -16.61 -19.28 13.93
CA ASN A 136 -17.77 -19.52 14.77
C ASN A 136 -18.92 -20.14 13.95
N PRO A 137 -19.38 -21.36 14.28
CA PRO A 137 -20.49 -21.99 13.58
C PRO A 137 -21.85 -21.33 13.88
N GLU A 138 -21.97 -20.64 15.01
CA GLU A 138 -23.22 -20.00 15.43
C GLU A 138 -23.58 -18.80 14.53
N PRO A 139 -24.87 -18.43 14.47
CA PRO A 139 -25.30 -17.21 13.80
C PRO A 139 -24.91 -15.99 14.64
N ILE A 140 -23.77 -15.38 14.30
CA ILE A 140 -23.30 -14.12 14.89
C ILE A 140 -23.47 -12.95 13.91
N SER A 141 -23.53 -11.73 14.44
CA SER A 141 -23.74 -10.50 13.70
C SER A 141 -22.83 -9.39 14.24
N PHE A 142 -22.86 -8.21 13.61
CA PHE A 142 -22.18 -7.04 14.19
C PHE A 142 -22.79 -6.56 15.50
N ASP A 143 -23.97 -7.07 15.89
CA ASP A 143 -24.60 -6.80 17.17
C ASP A 143 -24.19 -7.78 18.28
N THR A 144 -23.43 -8.83 17.95
CA THR A 144 -22.85 -9.72 18.95
C THR A 144 -21.85 -8.94 19.81
N GLN A 145 -21.99 -9.02 21.14
CA GLN A 145 -21.24 -8.19 22.09
C GLN A 145 -19.72 -8.20 21.88
N SER A 146 -19.14 -9.37 21.62
CA SER A 146 -17.70 -9.52 21.35
C SER A 146 -17.26 -8.77 20.09
N ILE A 147 -18.06 -8.77 19.04
CA ILE A 147 -17.81 -8.05 17.80
C ILE A 147 -18.02 -6.54 18.02
N GLN A 148 -19.08 -6.13 18.72
CA GLN A 148 -19.33 -4.73 19.07
C GLN A 148 -18.14 -4.13 19.83
N ASN A 149 -17.62 -4.85 20.83
CA ASN A 149 -16.46 -4.44 21.63
C ASN A 149 -15.22 -4.23 20.76
N ARG A 150 -15.00 -5.07 19.74
CA ARG A 150 -13.90 -4.89 18.78
C ARG A 150 -14.15 -3.70 17.85
N CYS A 151 -15.38 -3.52 17.39
CA CYS A 151 -15.73 -2.42 16.50
C CYS A 151 -15.46 -1.07 17.16
N VAL A 152 -15.82 -0.87 18.44
CA VAL A 152 -15.61 0.41 19.14
C VAL A 152 -14.13 0.78 19.32
N GLU A 153 -13.22 -0.20 19.29
CA GLU A 153 -11.78 0.02 19.37
C GLU A 153 -11.14 0.53 18.07
N LEU A 154 -11.84 0.40 16.93
CA LEU A 154 -11.32 0.85 15.65
C LEU A 154 -11.09 2.36 15.67
N TYR A 155 -9.98 2.83 15.12
CA TYR A 155 -9.62 4.23 15.05
C TYR A 155 -10.13 4.90 13.76
N TYR A 156 -10.01 4.21 12.63
CA TYR A 156 -10.18 4.81 11.30
C TYR A 156 -11.65 5.14 10.92
N TYR A 157 -12.64 4.75 11.74
CA TYR A 157 -14.03 5.13 11.49
C TYR A 157 -14.28 6.64 11.58
N ASN A 158 -13.46 7.37 12.36
CA ASN A 158 -13.60 8.81 12.61
C ASN A 158 -13.15 9.70 11.46
N LEU A 159 -12.59 9.16 10.37
CA LEU A 159 -12.05 9.96 9.28
C LEU A 159 -13.09 10.47 8.28
N THR A 160 -14.37 10.09 8.44
CA THR A 160 -15.47 10.57 7.60
C THR A 160 -16.46 11.34 8.47
N ASN A 161 -16.38 12.68 8.42
CA ASN A 161 -17.18 13.64 9.20
C ASN A 161 -18.65 13.72 8.73
N TYR A 162 -19.34 12.59 8.64
CA TYR A 162 -20.79 12.55 8.47
C TYR A 162 -21.40 11.76 9.63
N ASP A 163 -22.12 12.54 10.44
CA ASP A 163 -23.03 12.28 11.55
C ASP A 163 -22.48 11.69 12.86
N ASN A 164 -22.74 12.45 13.93
CA ASN A 164 -22.43 12.21 15.35
C ASN A 164 -23.48 11.35 16.08
N ASP A 165 -24.49 10.84 15.37
CA ASP A 165 -25.45 9.89 15.95
C ASP A 165 -24.82 8.51 16.16
N SER A 166 -25.40 7.71 17.06
CA SER A 166 -24.92 6.37 17.43
C SER A 166 -24.66 5.48 16.21
N ILE A 167 -23.41 5.45 15.74
CA ILE A 167 -22.98 4.66 14.58
C ILE A 167 -23.03 3.17 14.97
N SER A 168 -23.81 2.37 14.25
CA SER A 168 -23.84 0.92 14.45
C SER A 168 -22.46 0.28 14.25
N SER A 169 -22.21 -0.85 14.90
CA SER A 169 -20.94 -1.58 14.80
C SER A 169 -20.57 -1.95 13.36
N ARG A 170 -21.56 -2.36 12.56
CA ARG A 170 -21.38 -2.62 11.11
C ARG A 170 -20.91 -1.38 10.36
N LYS A 171 -21.57 -0.22 10.56
CA LYS A 171 -21.17 1.04 9.92
C LYS A 171 -19.77 1.47 10.35
N ARG A 172 -19.44 1.31 11.64
CA ARG A 172 -18.10 1.60 12.19
C ARG A 172 -17.02 0.72 11.56
N PHE A 173 -17.31 -0.57 11.42
CA PHE A 173 -16.44 -1.52 10.73
C PHE A 173 -16.20 -1.11 9.28
N ILE A 174 -17.26 -0.89 8.49
CA ILE A 174 -17.15 -0.48 7.08
C ILE A 174 -16.40 0.85 6.93
N LYS A 175 -16.71 1.85 7.77
CA LYS A 175 -15.99 3.14 7.76
C LYS A 175 -14.49 2.94 8.03
N SER A 176 -14.11 2.08 8.97
CA SER A 176 -12.71 1.80 9.28
C SER A 176 -12.00 1.07 8.15
N VAL A 177 -12.65 0.07 7.54
CA VAL A 177 -12.14 -0.65 6.36
C VAL A 177 -11.86 0.34 5.22
N CYS A 178 -12.84 1.19 4.87
CA CYS A 178 -12.66 2.21 3.82
C CYS A 178 -11.58 3.23 4.19
N GLY A 179 -11.51 3.65 5.45
CA GLY A 179 -10.50 4.60 5.93
C GLY A 179 -9.08 4.05 5.80
N ILE A 180 -8.86 2.79 6.17
CA ILE A 180 -7.56 2.12 6.01
C ILE A 180 -7.23 1.93 4.53
N LEU A 181 -8.21 1.49 3.72
CA LEU A 181 -8.05 1.35 2.27
C LEU A 181 -7.60 2.66 1.63
N GLY A 182 -8.25 3.78 1.96
CA GLY A 182 -7.85 5.11 1.47
C GLY A 182 -6.42 5.48 1.87
N ARG A 183 -5.95 5.10 3.07
CA ARG A 183 -4.55 5.30 3.46
C ARG A 183 -3.58 4.44 2.68
N MET A 184 -3.91 3.18 2.42
CA MET A 184 -3.05 2.28 1.63
C MET A 184 -2.95 2.75 0.18
N LYS A 185 -4.08 3.08 -0.45
CA LYS A 185 -4.12 3.63 -1.82
C LYS A 185 -3.37 4.96 -1.89
N GLY A 186 -3.57 5.86 -0.93
CA GLY A 186 -2.80 7.10 -0.83
C GLY A 186 -1.29 6.84 -0.71
N LYS A 187 -0.89 5.85 0.10
CA LYS A 187 0.52 5.47 0.21
C LYS A 187 1.08 4.92 -1.09
N MET A 188 0.32 4.12 -1.85
CA MET A 188 0.75 3.60 -3.15
C MET A 188 1.15 4.68 -4.15
N ILE A 189 0.50 5.86 -4.10
CA ILE A 189 0.82 7.00 -4.98
C ILE A 189 2.23 7.54 -4.69
N ASP A 190 2.66 7.52 -3.42
CA ASP A 190 3.92 8.08 -2.96
C ASP A 190 5.04 7.01 -2.83
N ILE A 191 4.80 5.77 -3.25
CA ILE A 191 5.81 4.70 -3.12
C ILE A 191 6.83 4.82 -4.26
N ASN A 192 8.09 4.93 -3.86
CA ASN A 192 9.23 4.65 -4.74
C ASN A 192 9.63 3.19 -4.57
N HIS A 193 9.70 2.49 -5.69
CA HIS A 193 10.19 1.12 -5.76
C HIS A 193 11.67 1.07 -5.35
N ILE A 194 12.08 0.05 -4.59
CA ILE A 194 13.49 -0.13 -4.20
C ILE A 194 14.28 -0.76 -5.35
N ASP A 195 15.37 -0.10 -5.76
CA ASP A 195 16.32 -0.68 -6.71
C ASP A 195 17.26 -1.66 -6.02
N LEU A 196 17.63 -2.71 -6.74
CA LEU A 196 18.63 -3.67 -6.28
C LEU A 196 20.00 -2.98 -6.19
N GLU A 197 20.71 -3.21 -5.08
CA GLU A 197 22.10 -2.77 -4.96
C GLU A 197 22.96 -3.45 -6.03
N SER A 198 23.85 -2.68 -6.67
CA SER A 198 24.79 -3.21 -7.64
C SER A 198 25.97 -3.89 -6.92
N ASP A 199 26.23 -5.15 -7.22
CA ASP A 199 27.43 -5.84 -6.75
C ASP A 199 28.71 -5.17 -7.28
N ALA A 200 29.73 -5.02 -6.42
CA ALA A 200 31.05 -4.57 -6.82
C ALA A 200 31.64 -5.53 -7.87
N ASN A 201 31.97 -5.00 -9.05
CA ASN A 201 32.60 -5.79 -10.10
C ASN A 201 34.12 -5.81 -9.93
N PHE A 202 34.59 -6.67 -9.02
CA PHE A 202 36.01 -6.83 -8.72
C PHE A 202 36.87 -7.18 -9.95
N SER A 203 36.29 -7.76 -11.01
CA SER A 203 37.03 -8.04 -12.25
C SER A 203 37.37 -6.77 -13.02
N LYS A 204 36.43 -5.82 -13.12
CA LYS A 204 36.67 -4.50 -13.75
C LYS A 204 37.59 -3.63 -12.90
N GLU A 205 37.42 -3.66 -11.59
CA GLU A 205 38.27 -2.92 -10.65
C GLU A 205 39.71 -3.43 -10.66
N LYS A 206 39.91 -4.76 -10.67
CA LYS A 206 41.24 -5.37 -10.83
C LYS A 206 41.87 -5.03 -12.18
N GLN A 207 41.09 -5.01 -13.26
CA GLN A 207 41.59 -4.64 -14.60
C GLN A 207 41.99 -3.16 -14.66
N LYS A 208 41.19 -2.27 -14.07
CA LYS A 208 41.48 -0.83 -13.95
C LYS A 208 42.74 -0.61 -13.11
N PHE A 209 42.82 -1.22 -11.93
CA PHE A 209 43.99 -1.15 -11.05
C PHE A 209 45.27 -1.64 -11.75
N ASN A 210 45.21 -2.78 -12.43
CA ASN A 210 46.35 -3.31 -13.18
C ASN A 210 46.78 -2.36 -14.33
N SER A 211 45.82 -1.71 -15.00
CA SER A 211 46.13 -0.74 -16.07
C SER A 211 46.80 0.54 -15.54
N GLU A 212 46.32 1.05 -14.40
CA GLU A 212 46.88 2.25 -13.75
C GLU A 212 48.29 1.98 -13.21
N LEU A 213 48.51 0.80 -12.61
CA LEU A 213 49.83 0.38 -12.13
C LEU A 213 50.82 0.22 -13.30
N GLY A 214 50.38 -0.35 -14.41
CA GLY A 214 51.19 -0.47 -15.64
C GLY A 214 51.63 0.89 -16.18
N LEU A 215 50.72 1.86 -16.24
CA LEU A 215 51.02 3.24 -16.67
C LEU A 215 52.02 3.92 -15.73
N LEU A 216 51.89 3.73 -14.42
CA LEU A 216 52.80 4.31 -13.43
C LEU A 216 54.23 3.76 -13.57
N ILE A 217 54.37 2.45 -13.81
CA ILE A 217 55.67 1.81 -14.02
C ILE A 217 56.35 2.33 -15.29
N VAL A 218 55.60 2.43 -16.39
CA VAL A 218 56.11 2.92 -17.68
C VAL A 218 56.54 4.38 -17.57
N THR A 219 55.71 5.25 -16.97
CA THR A 219 56.02 6.67 -16.80
C THR A 219 57.25 6.91 -15.93
N ASN A 220 57.38 6.19 -14.81
CA ASN A 220 58.57 6.28 -13.96
C ASN A 220 59.83 5.75 -14.67
N SER A 221 59.71 4.69 -15.47
CA SER A 221 60.84 4.14 -16.23
C SER A 221 61.31 5.11 -17.31
N LEU A 222 60.39 5.73 -18.06
CA LEU A 222 60.69 6.74 -19.07
C LEU A 222 61.33 7.99 -18.45
N LYS A 223 60.81 8.45 -17.31
CA LYS A 223 61.38 9.58 -16.57
C LYS A 223 62.83 9.32 -16.19
N LYS A 224 63.13 8.12 -15.66
CA LYS A 224 64.49 7.73 -15.29
C LYS A 224 65.45 7.70 -16.49
N VAL A 225 64.99 7.27 -17.65
CA VAL A 225 65.78 7.29 -18.90
C VAL A 225 66.04 8.73 -19.36
N LEU A 226 65.01 9.59 -19.34
CA LEU A 226 65.15 11.01 -19.69
C LEU A 226 66.12 11.75 -18.77
N ASP A 227 66.06 11.48 -17.47
CA ASP A 227 66.99 12.06 -16.49
C ASP A 227 68.43 11.62 -16.80
N THR A 228 68.64 10.37 -17.24
CA THR A 228 69.98 9.85 -17.61
C THR A 228 70.52 10.42 -18.93
N ILE A 229 69.65 10.92 -19.82
CA ILE A 229 70.04 11.52 -21.11
C ILE A 229 70.39 13.01 -20.94
N ASN A 230 69.86 13.66 -19.91
CA ASN A 230 70.05 15.08 -19.64
C ASN A 230 71.21 15.39 -18.65
N ASP A 231 71.83 14.36 -18.09
CA ASP A 231 73.08 14.42 -17.29
C ASP A 231 74.31 14.10 -18.16
#